data_AF-A0A967HDK0-F1
#
_entry.id   AF-A0A967HDK0-F1
#
_cell.length_a   1.000
_cell.length_b   1.000
_cell.length_c   1.000
_cell.angle_alpha   90.00
_cell.angle_beta   90.00
_cell.angle_gamma   90.00
#
_symmetry.space_group_name_H-M   'P 1'
#
loop_
_entity.id
_entity.type
_entity.pdbx_description
1 polymer ?
#
loop_
_entity_poly.entity_id
_entity_poly.type
_entity_poly.pdbx_seq_one_letter_code
_entity_poly.pdbx_strand_id
1 'polypeptide(L)'
;MAKKEPVADVVGDLLDGIAGRMEDVAREAGVSYSALYSWATGRRRPGRRNLERLASLAEQRADRLESLAEDLRSRVRENGDGRDD
;
A
#
# COMPACT_ATOMS: atom_id res chain seq x y z
N MET A 1 -11.53 -25.80 2.13
CA MET A 1 -10.93 -24.47 1.88
C MET A 1 -9.92 -24.23 2.98
N ALA A 2 -8.62 -24.14 2.67
CA ALA A 2 -7.61 -23.87 3.69
C ALA A 2 -7.89 -22.50 4.32
N LYS A 3 -8.01 -22.43 5.66
CA LYS A 3 -8.00 -21.16 6.38
C LYS A 3 -6.65 -20.52 6.07
N LYS A 4 -6.62 -19.44 5.29
CA LYS A 4 -5.41 -18.64 5.14
C LYS A 4 -4.98 -18.16 6.53
N GLU A 5 -3.69 -18.25 6.82
CA GLU A 5 -3.14 -17.76 8.08
C GLU A 5 -3.34 -16.23 8.13
N PRO A 6 -3.99 -15.68 9.18
CA PRO A 6 -4.30 -14.26 9.26
C PRO A 6 -3.09 -13.33 9.15
N VAL A 7 -1.90 -13.84 9.51
CA VAL A 7 -0.60 -13.13 9.41
C VAL A 7 -0.12 -13.01 7.97
N ALA A 8 -0.26 -14.06 7.17
CA ALA A 8 0.17 -14.05 5.77
C ALA A 8 -0.59 -13.01 4.94
N ASP A 9 -1.89 -12.85 5.18
CA ASP A 9 -2.70 -11.86 4.46
C ASP A 9 -2.28 -10.41 4.81
N VAL A 10 -1.98 -10.12 6.08
CA VAL A 10 -1.51 -8.79 6.52
C VAL A 10 -0.13 -8.46 5.95
N VAL A 11 0.77 -9.44 5.87
CA VAL A 11 2.08 -9.26 5.24
C VAL A 11 1.95 -9.03 3.73
N GLY A 12 1.06 -9.76 3.05
CA GLY A 12 0.77 -9.54 1.63
C GLY A 12 0.26 -8.12 1.36
N ASP A 13 -0.71 -7.68 2.15
CA ASP A 13 -1.28 -6.33 2.05
C ASP A 13 -0.25 -5.22 2.32
N LEU A 14 0.68 -5.44 3.26
CA LEU A 14 1.78 -4.50 3.54
C LEU A 14 2.73 -4.38 2.34
N LEU A 15 3.11 -5.51 1.75
CA LEU A 15 4.01 -5.55 0.59
C LEU A 15 3.41 -4.82 -0.62
N ASP A 16 2.10 -5.00 -0.86
CA ASP A 16 1.38 -4.29 -1.93
C ASP A 16 1.34 -2.76 -1.69
N GLY A 17 1.19 -2.33 -0.44
CA GLY A 17 1.21 -0.92 -0.06
C GLY A 17 2.58 -0.24 -0.26
N ILE A 18 3.69 -0.95 0.01
CA ILE A 18 5.07 -0.44 -0.10
C ILE A 18 5.60 -0.51 -1.54
N ALA A 19 5.32 -1.59 -2.27
CA ALA A 19 5.97 -1.92 -3.53
C ALA A 19 4.99 -1.98 -4.73
N GLY A 20 3.98 -1.11 -4.75
CA GLY A 20 3.01 -1.08 -5.85
C GLY A 20 3.67 -0.83 -7.21
N ARG A 21 3.40 -1.70 -8.18
CA ARG A 21 3.85 -1.51 -9.57
C ARG A 21 3.25 -0.22 -10.14
N MET A 22 3.92 0.38 -11.12
CA MET A 22 3.46 1.63 -11.75
C MET A 22 2.08 1.48 -12.42
N GLU A 23 1.73 0.27 -12.85
CA GLU A 23 0.39 -0.07 -13.38
C GLU A 23 -0.69 0.01 -12.29
N ASP A 24 -0.39 -0.48 -11.09
CA ASP A 24 -1.30 -0.44 -9.95
C ASP A 24 -1.53 1.00 -9.47
N VAL A 25 -0.46 1.80 -9.41
CA VAL A 25 -0.56 3.23 -9.08
C VAL A 25 -1.39 3.98 -10.12
N ALA A 26 -1.20 3.69 -11.42
CA ALA A 26 -1.99 4.33 -12.48
C ALA A 26 -3.47 3.97 -12.36
N ARG A 27 -3.78 2.68 -12.18
CA ARG A 27 -5.13 2.16 -11.99
C ARG A 27 -5.83 2.81 -10.79
N GLU A 28 -5.16 2.83 -9.64
CA GLU A 28 -5.71 3.37 -8.39
C GLU A 28 -5.86 4.89 -8.42
N ALA A 29 -4.93 5.62 -9.03
CA ALA A 29 -5.03 7.07 -9.19
C ALA A 29 -6.04 7.48 -10.29
N GLY A 30 -6.59 6.51 -11.04
CA GLY A 30 -7.52 6.78 -12.14
C GLY A 30 -6.89 7.57 -13.28
N VAL A 31 -5.65 7.23 -13.64
CA VAL A 31 -4.88 7.79 -14.75
C VAL A 31 -4.35 6.67 -15.65
N SER A 32 -4.00 6.98 -16.90
CA SER A 32 -3.36 5.98 -17.76
C SER A 32 -1.92 5.71 -17.32
N TYR A 33 -1.46 4.47 -17.50
CA TYR A 33 -0.06 4.10 -17.29
C TYR A 33 0.89 5.02 -18.08
N SER A 34 0.57 5.29 -19.36
CA SER A 34 1.38 6.14 -20.23
C SER A 34 1.51 7.58 -19.72
N ALA A 35 0.45 8.14 -19.13
CA ALA A 35 0.49 9.46 -18.54
C ALA A 35 1.38 9.47 -17.29
N LEU A 36 1.16 8.51 -16.38
CA LEU A 36 1.96 8.38 -15.17
C LEU A 36 3.44 8.15 -15.46
N TYR A 37 3.78 7.27 -16.41
CA TYR A 37 5.15 7.02 -16.86
C TYR A 37 5.78 8.29 -17.45
N SER A 38 5.03 9.05 -18.26
CA SER A 38 5.53 10.30 -18.84
C SER A 38 5.80 11.38 -17.78
N TRP A 39 5.07 11.38 -16.66
CA TRP A 39 5.34 12.26 -15.52
C TRP A 39 6.52 11.79 -14.70
N ALA A 40 6.59 10.49 -14.38
CA ALA A 40 7.66 9.89 -13.61
C ALA A 40 9.03 10.03 -14.27
N THR A 41 9.08 10.00 -15.61
CA THR A 41 10.29 10.20 -16.41
C THR A 41 10.59 11.66 -16.76
N GLY A 42 9.78 12.61 -16.28
CA GLY A 42 9.96 14.05 -16.53
C GLY A 42 9.64 14.51 -17.95
N ARG A 43 9.13 13.64 -18.83
CA ARG A 43 8.77 13.98 -20.22
C ARG A 43 7.59 14.93 -20.31
N ARG A 44 6.69 14.90 -19.33
CA ARG A 44 5.54 15.81 -19.20
C ARG A 44 5.30 16.18 -17.74
N ARG A 45 4.55 17.26 -17.51
CA ARG A 45 4.10 17.66 -16.17
C ARG A 45 2.62 17.32 -15.97
N PRO A 46 2.23 16.73 -14.82
CA PRO A 46 0.83 16.55 -14.47
C PRO A 46 0.17 17.90 -14.17
N GLY A 47 -1.11 18.04 -14.49
CA GLY A 47 -1.92 19.17 -14.05
C GLY A 47 -2.37 19.02 -12.59
N ARG A 48 -2.87 20.12 -12.00
CA ARG A 48 -3.32 20.22 -10.59
C ARG A 48 -4.19 19.05 -10.14
N ARG A 49 -5.24 18.71 -10.90
CA ARG A 49 -6.16 17.62 -10.57
C ARG A 49 -5.49 16.24 -10.48
N ASN A 50 -4.47 15.98 -11.31
CA ASN A 50 -3.74 14.72 -11.26
C ASN A 50 -2.75 14.69 -10.09
N LEU A 51 -2.18 15.83 -9.71
CA LEU A 51 -1.39 15.94 -8.48
C LEU A 51 -2.26 15.68 -7.25
N GLU A 52 -3.46 16.26 -7.17
CA GLU A 52 -4.43 16.00 -6.09
C GLU A 52 -4.77 14.50 -5.98
N ARG A 53 -5.04 13.84 -7.12
CA ARG A 53 -5.30 12.39 -7.14
C ARG A 53 -4.13 11.55 -6.62
N LEU A 54 -2.90 11.89 -7.03
CA LEU A 54 -1.71 11.18 -6.58
C LEU A 54 -1.44 11.42 -5.08
N ALA A 55 -1.68 12.63 -4.59
CA ALA A 55 -1.59 12.95 -3.16
C ALA A 55 -2.61 12.16 -2.34
N SER A 56 -3.89 12.18 -2.74
CA SER A 56 -4.92 11.40 -2.05
C SER A 56 -4.65 9.89 -2.08
N LEU A 57 -4.09 9.36 -3.18
CA LEU A 57 -3.68 7.96 -3.23
C LEU A 57 -2.53 7.67 -2.24
N ALA A 58 -1.55 8.57 -2.16
CA ALA A 58 -0.43 8.42 -1.23
C ALA A 58 -0.90 8.45 0.23
N GLU A 59 -1.80 9.37 0.58
CA GLU A 59 -2.43 9.47 1.90
C GLU A 59 -3.16 8.16 2.26
N GLN A 60 -4.05 7.68 1.38
CA GLN A 60 -4.77 6.42 1.60
C GLN A 60 -3.84 5.22 1.79
N ARG A 61 -2.72 5.17 1.06
CA ARG A 61 -1.72 4.11 1.25
C ARG A 61 -0.99 4.26 2.57
N ALA A 62 -0.64 5.47 2.98
CA ALA A 62 0.00 5.73 4.27
C ALA A 62 -0.89 5.27 5.43
N ASP A 63 -2.18 5.65 5.41
CA ASP A 63 -3.15 5.26 6.43
C ASP A 63 -3.29 3.72 6.53
N ARG A 64 -3.32 3.04 5.37
CA ARG A 64 -3.37 1.57 5.33
C ARG A 64 -2.10 0.95 5.89
N LEU A 65 -0.93 1.48 5.53
CA LEU A 65 0.36 0.99 6.04
C LEU A 65 0.49 1.17 7.55
N GLU A 66 0.02 2.31 8.08
CA GLU A 66 -0.02 2.57 9.52
C GLU A 66 -0.90 1.56 10.24
N SER A 67 -2.12 1.34 9.74
CA SER A 67 -3.05 0.34 10.27
C SER A 67 -2.43 -1.08 10.28
N LEU A 68 -1.81 -1.50 9.17
CA LEU A 68 -1.16 -2.81 9.08
C LEU A 68 0.03 -2.93 10.04
N ALA A 69 0.80 -1.85 10.25
CA ALA A 69 1.89 -1.83 11.20
C ALA A 69 1.37 -1.99 12.64
N GLU A 70 0.25 -1.36 12.99
CA GLU A 70 -0.41 -1.54 14.29
C GLU A 70 -0.92 -2.96 14.51
N ASP A 71 -1.53 -3.57 13.49
CA ASP A 71 -1.98 -4.97 13.52
C ASP A 71 -0.82 -5.93 13.76
N LEU A 72 0.30 -5.73 13.05
CA LEU A 72 1.51 -6.54 13.25
C LEU A 72 2.07 -6.39 14.66
N ARG A 73 2.14 -5.18 15.21
CA ARG A 73 2.59 -4.95 16.59
C ARG A 73 1.65 -5.60 17.61
N SER A 74 0.34 -5.58 17.37
CA SER A 74 -0.63 -6.22 18.26
C SER A 74 -0.46 -7.73 18.28
N ARG A 75 -0.24 -8.35 17.12
CA ARG A 75 0.03 -9.79 17.01
C ARG A 75 1.37 -10.20 17.62
N VAL A 76 2.38 -9.33 17.62
CA VAL A 76 3.64 -9.60 18.34
C VAL A 76 3.37 -9.71 19.86
N ARG A 77 2.53 -8.85 20.42
CA ARG A 77 2.15 -8.92 21.85
C ARG A 77 1.40 -10.23 22.16
N GLU A 78 0.40 -10.56 21.35
CA GLU A 78 -0.41 -11.77 21.52
C GLU A 78 0.41 -13.07 21.40
N ASN A 79 1.41 -13.11 20.51
CA ASN A 79 2.30 -14.27 20.36
C ASN A 79 3.41 -14.31 21.42
N GLY A 80 3.73 -13.19 22.07
CA GLY A 80 4.77 -13.07 23.11
C GLY A 80 4.32 -13.59 24.49
N ASP A 81 3.02 -13.53 24.78
CA ASP A 81 2.43 -13.96 26.06
C ASP A 81 2.25 -15.50 26.20
N GLY A 82 2.59 -16.27 25.16
CA GLY A 82 2.38 -17.73 25.12
C GLY A 82 3.63 -18.59 25.25
N ARG A 83 4.76 -18.04 25.71
CA ARG A 83 6.05 -18.76 25.79
C ARG A 83 6.75 -18.56 27.14
N ASP A 84 6.03 -18.85 28.21
CA ASP A 84 6.59 -19.14 29.54
C ASP A 84 5.82 -20.36 30.10
N ASP A 85 6.19 -21.55 29.64
CA ASP A 85 5.88 -22.85 30.26
C ASP A 85 7.02 -23.84 29.96
#